data_AF-A0A251X1F5-F1
#
_entry.id   AF-A0A251X1F5-F1
#
_cell.length_a   1.000
_cell.length_b   1.000
_cell.length_c   1.000
_cell.angle_alpha   90.00
_cell.angle_beta   90.00
_cell.angle_gamma   90.00
#
_symmetry.space_group_name_H-M   'P 1'
#
loop_
_entity.id
_entity.type
_entity.pdbx_description
1 polymer ?
#
loop_
_entity_poly.entity_id
_entity_poly.type
_entity_poly.pdbx_seq_one_letter_code
_entity_poly.pdbx_strand_id
1 'polypeptide(L)' 'MANLAVNVHLPELHVADAFKSFFKSIAHGLELYMERKSRFAEMQSLQSKTDEELAEMGIRRDKIAVHVFNDLFYV' A
#
# COMPACT_ATOMS: atom_id res chain seq x y z
N MET A 1 -16.02 -15.87 58.70
CA MET A 1 -15.12 -15.05 57.86
C MET A 1 -15.61 -15.17 56.43
N ALA A 2 -16.21 -14.13 55.86
CA ALA A 2 -16.79 -14.16 54.52
C ALA A 2 -15.81 -13.51 53.53
N ASN A 3 -15.26 -14.30 52.61
CA ASN A 3 -14.42 -13.80 51.53
C ASN A 3 -15.32 -13.30 50.40
N LEU A 4 -15.47 -11.98 50.28
CA LEU A 4 -16.09 -11.34 49.13
C LEU A 4 -15.10 -11.42 47.96
N ALA A 5 -15.36 -12.30 47.00
CA ALA A 5 -14.71 -12.25 45.70
C ALA A 5 -15.21 -10.98 44.99
N VAL A 6 -14.36 -9.94 44.94
CA VAL A 6 -14.59 -8.78 44.08
C VAL A 6 -14.45 -9.26 42.64
N ASN A 7 -15.59 -9.39 41.95
CA ASN A 7 -15.61 -9.65 40.52
C ASN A 7 -15.20 -8.36 39.80
N VAL A 8 -13.92 -8.23 39.48
CA VAL A 8 -13.41 -7.11 38.67
C VAL A 8 -13.88 -7.36 37.24
N HIS A 9 -15.02 -6.79 36.86
CA HIS A 9 -15.41 -6.69 35.45
C HIS A 9 -14.49 -5.64 34.81
N LEU A 10 -13.32 -6.08 34.35
CA LEU A 10 -12.42 -5.27 33.54
C LEU A 10 -13.20 -4.87 32.27
N PRO A 11 -13.47 -3.58 32.03
CA PRO A 11 -14.05 -3.17 30.76
C PRO A 11 -13.06 -3.58 29.67
N GLU A 12 -13.48 -4.46 28.79
CA GLU A 12 -12.75 -4.90 27.60
C GLU A 12 -12.38 -3.66 26.75
N LEU A 13 -11.20 -3.12 27.01
CA LEU A 13 -10.24 -2.49 26.09
C LEU A 13 -10.75 -1.72 24.85
N HIS A 14 -11.76 -0.84 24.99
CA HIS A 14 -12.12 0.13 23.93
C HIS A 14 -10.95 0.98 23.40
N VAL A 15 -9.96 1.26 24.26
CA VAL A 15 -8.75 2.01 23.89
C VAL A 15 -7.88 1.21 22.91
N ALA A 16 -7.71 -0.09 23.13
CA ALA A 16 -6.90 -0.93 22.25
C ALA A 16 -7.52 -1.00 20.85
N ASP A 17 -8.85 -1.05 20.75
CA ASP A 17 -9.55 -1.12 19.47
C ASP A 17 -9.53 0.22 18.72
N ALA A 18 -9.61 1.35 19.43
CA ALA A 18 -9.39 2.66 18.84
C ALA A 18 -7.98 2.79 18.25
N PHE A 19 -6.96 2.38 18.99
CA PHE A 19 -5.56 2.35 18.50
C PHE A 19 -5.39 1.42 17.29
N LYS A 20 -5.94 0.20 17.33
CA LYS A 20 -5.92 -0.71 16.17
C LYS A 20 -6.55 -0.08 14.94
N SER A 21 -7.70 0.59 15.10
CA SER A 21 -8.41 1.23 13.97
C SER A 21 -7.60 2.37 13.34
N PHE A 22 -6.90 3.16 14.17
CA PHE A 22 -6.03 4.25 13.74
C PHE A 22 -4.81 3.74 12.96
N PHE A 23 -4.13 2.72 13.46
CA PHE A 23 -3.00 2.13 12.73
C PHE A 23 -3.46 1.42 11.45
N LYS A 24 -4.65 0.81 11.45
CA LYS A 24 -5.23 0.19 10.24
C LYS A 24 -5.51 1.22 9.14
N SER A 25 -6.02 2.41 9.47
CA SER A 25 -6.27 3.46 8.48
C SER A 25 -4.96 4.05 7.93
N ILE A 26 -3.94 4.20 8.77
CA ILE A 26 -2.59 4.61 8.33
C ILE A 26 -1.96 3.54 7.43
N ALA A 27 -2.02 2.27 7.82
CA ALA A 27 -1.50 1.17 7.01
C ALA A 27 -2.17 1.12 5.63
N HIS A 28 -3.50 1.27 5.59
CA HIS A 28 -4.24 1.31 4.33
C HIS A 28 -3.88 2.54 3.47
N GLY A 29 -3.68 3.71 4.09
CA GLY A 29 -3.21 4.90 3.38
C GLY A 29 -1.77 4.74 2.83
N LEU A 30 -0.90 4.07 3.59
CA LEU A 30 0.46 3.74 3.17
C LEU A 30 0.48 2.70 2.06
N GLU A 31 -0.41 1.72 2.08
CA GLU A 31 -0.55 0.70 1.05
C GLU A 31 -0.98 1.32 -0.29
N LEU A 32 -2.00 2.19 -0.25
CA LEU A 32 -2.43 3.00 -1.42
C LEU A 32 -1.37 4.00 -1.89
N TYR A 33 -0.52 4.49 -0.98
CA TYR A 33 0.61 5.35 -1.34
C TYR A 33 1.77 4.57 -1.95
N MET A 34 2.05 3.37 -1.42
CA MET A 34 3.06 2.44 -1.92
C MET A 34 2.71 1.95 -3.32
N GLU A 35 1.44 1.63 -3.56
CA GLU A 35 0.95 1.24 -4.88
C GLU A 35 1.16 2.37 -5.92
N ARG A 36 0.86 3.62 -5.54
CA ARG A 36 1.15 4.81 -6.37
C ARG A 36 2.65 5.06 -6.56
N LYS A 37 3.44 4.91 -5.51
CA LYS A 37 4.91 5.08 -5.56
C LYS A 37 5.56 4.00 -6.43
N SER A 38 5.01 2.79 -6.44
CA SER A 38 5.53 1.68 -7.26
C SER A 38 5.46 2.00 -8.74
N ARG A 39 4.33 2.55 -9.23
CA ARG A 39 4.18 2.95 -10.65
C ARG A 39 5.15 4.04 -11.06
N PHE A 40 5.33 5.03 -10.19
CA PHE A 40 6.26 6.12 -10.44
C PHE A 40 7.70 5.62 -10.45
N ALA A 41 8.04 4.70 -9.55
CA ALA A 41 9.35 4.04 -9.53
C ALA A 41 9.58 3.18 -10.78
N GLU A 42 8.56 2.45 -11.23
CA GLU A 42 8.59 1.66 -12.47
C GLU A 42 8.79 2.55 -13.70
N MET A 43 8.04 3.66 -13.79
CA MET A 43 8.24 4.66 -14.84
C MET A 43 9.66 5.22 -14.81
N GLN A 44 10.18 5.60 -13.64
CA GLN A 44 11.53 6.14 -13.51
C GLN A 44 12.60 5.09 -13.89
N SER A 45 12.39 3.83 -13.52
CA SER A 45 13.26 2.71 -13.92
C SER A 45 13.26 2.55 -15.45
N LEU A 46 12.10 2.53 -16.10
CA LEU A 46 12.01 2.44 -17.56
C LEU A 46 12.59 3.68 -18.26
N GLN A 47 12.40 4.87 -17.69
CA GLN A 47 13.00 6.09 -18.23
C GLN A 47 14.52 6.14 -18.07
N SER A 48 15.09 5.44 -17.09
CA SER A 48 16.54 5.35 -16.91
C SER A 48 17.24 4.39 -17.88
N LYS A 49 16.48 3.53 -18.59
CA LYS A 49 17.02 2.59 -19.58
C LYS A 49 17.39 3.27 -20.90
N THR A 50 18.30 2.66 -21.67
CA THR A 50 18.61 3.11 -23.03
C THR A 50 17.52 2.69 -24.02
N ASP A 51 17.52 3.27 -25.22
CA ASP A 51 16.52 2.94 -26.24
C ASP A 51 16.68 1.48 -26.74
N GLU A 52 17.91 0.96 -26.74
CA GLU A 52 18.20 -0.45 -27.07
C GLU A 52 17.61 -1.40 -26.01
N GLU A 53 17.83 -1.12 -24.72
CA GLU A 53 17.27 -1.92 -23.63
C GLU A 53 15.74 -1.87 -23.63
N LEU A 54 15.16 -0.71 -23.93
CA LEU A 54 13.70 -0.59 -24.10
C LEU A 54 13.21 -1.42 -25.28
N ALA A 55 13.94 -1.43 -26.41
CA ALA A 55 13.60 -2.23 -27.59
C ALA A 55 13.69 -3.74 -27.31
N GLU A 56 14.68 -4.19 -26.53
CA GLU A 56 14.78 -5.59 -26.07
C GLU A 56 13.56 -6.01 -25.22
N MET A 57 13.02 -5.08 -24.43
CA MET A 57 11.78 -5.28 -23.67
C MET A 57 10.52 -5.13 -24.53
N GLY A 58 10.64 -4.75 -25.81
CA GLY A 58 9.50 -4.47 -26.69
C GLY A 58 8.75 -3.18 -26.34
N ILE A 59 9.37 -2.28 -25.57
CA ILE A 59 8.78 -1.02 -25.12
C ILE A 59 9.38 0.11 -25.94
N ARG A 60 8.54 1.02 -26.42
CA ARG A 60 9.03 2.28 -27.01
C ARG A 60 9.04 3.39 -25.96
N ARG A 61 10.00 4.30 -26.05
CA ARG A 61 10.14 5.46 -25.13
C ARG A 61 8.84 6.26 -25.01
N ASP A 62 8.13 6.47 -26.13
CA ASP A 62 6.84 7.18 -26.19
C ASP A 62 5.67 6.40 -25.56
N LYS A 63 5.83 5.10 -25.33
CA LYS A 63 4.81 4.18 -24.82
C LYS A 63 5.05 3.73 -23.39
N ILE A 64 6.11 4.19 -22.72
CA ILE A 64 6.39 3.85 -21.31
C ILE A 64 5.17 4.12 -20.42
N ALA A 65 4.53 5.28 -20.55
CA ALA A 65 3.34 5.60 -19.75
C ALA A 65 2.17 4.64 -20.03
N VAL A 66 1.94 4.29 -21.29
CA VAL A 66 0.89 3.34 -21.68
C VAL A 66 1.18 1.95 -21.10
N HIS A 67 2.44 1.52 -21.13
CA HIS A 67 2.89 0.24 -20.56
C HIS A 67 2.68 0.21 -19.03
N VAL A 68 3.15 1.24 -18.32
CA VAL A 68 3.10 1.32 -16.85
C VAL A 68 1.68 1.44 -16.32
N PHE A 69 0.74 2.03 -17.06
CA PHE A 69 -0.65 2.21 -16.61
C PHE A 69 -1.66 1.34 -17.37
N ASN A 70 -1.19 0.37 -18.16
CA ASN A 70 -2.03 -0.42 -19.07
C ASN A 70 -3.23 -1.06 -18.35
N ASP A 71 -2.97 -1.68 -17.21
CA ASP A 71 -3.95 -2.36 -16.35
C ASP A 71 -4.98 -1.43 -15.68
N LEU A 72 -4.77 -0.10 -15.66
CA LEU A 72 -5.81 0.84 -15.22
C LEU A 72 -6.82 1.15 -16.34
N PHE A 73 -6.42 1.00 -17.60
CA PHE A 73 -7.25 1.35 -18.75
C PHE A 73 -8.12 0.18 -19.24
N TYR A 74 -7.78 -1.06 -18.88
CA TYR A 74 -8.53 -2.25 -19.28
C TYR A 74 -9.15 -2.90 -18.03
N VAL A 75 -10.41 -2.52 -17.73
CA VAL A 75 -11.33 -3.16 -16.76
C VAL A 75 -12.28 -4.11 -17.50
#